data_AF-A0A7S4NPM4-F1
#
_entry.id   AF-A0A7S4NPM4-F1
#
_cell.length_a   1.000
_cell.length_b   1.000
_cell.length_c   1.000
_cell.angle_alpha   90.00
_cell.angle_beta   90.00
_cell.angle_gamma   90.00
#
_symmetry.space_group_name_H-M   'P 1'
#
loop_
_entity.id
_entity.type
_entity.pdbx_description
1 polymer ?
#
loop_
_entity_poly.entity_id
_entity_poly.type
_entity_poly.pdbx_seq_one_letter_code
_entity_poly.pdbx_strand_id
1 'polypeptide(L)'
;TLLRPCPEPHLHKPLEIEKGGLGYYDLIDLDVRRRQGELAKQAGVYGFMYYHYWFNGEPSLPEHKVLFGMTEAMLEDDQPDLPFMLSWANEPWTKTWTGMEDHVLLHQNYGDLKDWEEHFRYLLKFFKHKNYITIEGQPVFILYKTFHFGQVLPVMLRYWQRLAKKEGLKGIKFVSTIGAFPYQLPLPPAVEEGFMHGSFHFW
;
A
#
# COMPACT_ATOMS: atom_id res chain seq x y z
N THR A 1 -10.71 8.30 -7.56
CA THR A 1 -10.68 9.78 -7.64
C THR A 1 -11.95 10.28 -8.27
N LEU A 2 -12.49 11.40 -7.78
CA LEU A 2 -13.65 12.03 -8.41
C LEU A 2 -13.13 12.99 -9.48
N LEU A 3 -13.01 12.52 -10.72
CA LEU A 3 -12.45 13.32 -11.82
C LEU A 3 -13.46 14.32 -12.40
N ARG A 4 -14.75 14.12 -12.16
CA ARG A 4 -15.81 15.00 -12.66
C ARG A 4 -17.08 14.92 -11.82
N PRO A 5 -17.95 15.94 -11.88
CA PRO A 5 -19.26 15.90 -11.26
C PRO A 5 -20.10 14.71 -11.72
N CYS A 6 -20.80 14.09 -10.76
CA CYS A 6 -21.92 13.20 -11.08
C CYS A 6 -23.15 14.08 -11.36
N PRO A 7 -23.88 13.88 -12.46
CA PRO A 7 -25.04 14.71 -12.80
C PRO A 7 -26.24 14.51 -11.85
N GLU A 8 -26.15 13.60 -10.88
CA GLU A 8 -27.20 13.33 -9.91
C GLU A 8 -27.36 14.48 -8.89
N PRO A 9 -28.51 15.19 -8.88
CA PRO A 9 -28.68 16.42 -8.12
C PRO A 9 -28.71 16.22 -6.59
N HIS A 10 -28.89 14.99 -6.12
CA HIS A 10 -28.94 14.63 -4.70
C HIS A 10 -27.59 14.21 -4.12
N LEU A 11 -26.55 14.09 -4.96
CA LEU A 11 -25.19 13.77 -4.48
C LEU A 11 -24.47 15.06 -4.04
N HIS A 12 -23.93 15.03 -2.83
CA HIS A 12 -23.10 16.12 -2.33
C HIS A 12 -21.84 16.29 -3.18
N LYS A 13 -21.57 17.54 -3.58
CA LYS A 13 -20.35 17.91 -4.27
C LYS A 13 -19.19 18.00 -3.26
N PRO A 14 -17.95 17.67 -3.66
CA PRO A 14 -16.79 17.93 -2.82
C PRO A 14 -16.67 19.43 -2.53
N LEU A 15 -16.11 19.77 -1.36
CA LEU A 15 -15.85 21.15 -0.99
C LEU A 15 -14.94 21.81 -2.03
N GLU A 16 -15.36 22.97 -2.53
CA GLU A 16 -14.64 23.74 -3.54
C GLU A 16 -13.29 24.25 -3.01
N ILE A 17 -12.36 24.48 -3.94
CA ILE A 17 -10.97 24.85 -3.62
C ILE A 17 -10.93 26.21 -2.92
N GLU A 18 -11.74 27.15 -3.40
CA GLU A 18 -11.90 28.51 -2.88
C GLU A 18 -12.44 28.53 -1.44
N LYS A 19 -13.05 27.43 -1.01
CA LYS A 19 -13.59 27.25 0.35
C LYS A 19 -12.71 26.35 1.22
N GLY A 20 -11.48 26.06 0.78
CA GLY A 20 -10.51 25.24 1.50
C GLY A 20 -10.64 23.73 1.26
N GLY A 21 -11.40 23.30 0.25
CA GLY A 21 -11.51 21.91 -0.15
C GLY A 21 -10.56 21.51 -1.27
N LEU A 22 -10.68 20.26 -1.74
CA LEU A 22 -9.92 19.74 -2.88
C LEU A 22 -10.68 19.78 -4.21
N GLY A 23 -12.00 20.03 -4.17
CA GLY A 23 -12.87 19.92 -5.34
C GLY A 23 -12.87 18.51 -5.96
N TYR A 24 -13.14 18.46 -7.25
CA TYR A 24 -12.87 17.27 -8.09
C TYR A 24 -11.39 17.29 -8.47
N TYR A 25 -10.70 16.16 -8.33
CA TYR A 25 -9.25 16.13 -8.46
C TYR A 25 -8.72 14.84 -9.07
N ASP A 26 -7.51 14.94 -9.62
CA ASP A 26 -6.65 13.82 -10.02
C ASP A 26 -5.54 13.64 -8.97
N LEU A 27 -5.22 12.38 -8.63
CA LEU A 27 -4.18 12.06 -7.66
C LEU A 27 -2.77 12.19 -8.22
N ILE A 28 -2.61 12.25 -9.55
CA ILE A 28 -1.29 12.44 -10.18
C ILE A 28 -0.97 13.94 -10.29
N ASP A 29 -1.98 14.80 -10.28
CA ASP A 29 -1.82 16.25 -10.34
C ASP A 29 -0.97 16.78 -9.17
N LEU A 30 0.05 17.55 -9.51
CA LEU A 30 1.04 18.06 -8.56
C LEU A 30 0.42 19.05 -7.57
N ASP A 31 -0.42 19.97 -8.04
CA ASP A 31 -1.01 21.00 -7.19
C ASP A 31 -2.10 20.44 -6.29
N VAL A 32 -2.79 19.38 -6.71
CA VAL A 32 -3.65 18.57 -5.84
C VAL A 32 -2.84 17.93 -4.72
N ARG A 33 -1.75 17.22 -5.03
CA ARG A 33 -0.93 16.55 -4.01
C ARG A 33 -0.32 17.55 -3.02
N ARG A 34 0.15 18.71 -3.49
CA ARG A 34 0.62 19.81 -2.61
C ARG A 34 -0.45 20.22 -1.61
N ARG A 35 -1.66 20.53 -2.09
CA ARG A 35 -2.79 20.93 -1.24
C ARG A 35 -3.21 19.83 -0.27
N GLN A 36 -3.20 18.57 -0.70
CA GLN A 36 -3.45 17.43 0.20
C GLN A 36 -2.43 17.40 1.35
N GLY A 37 -1.16 17.60 1.03
CA GLY A 37 -0.09 17.69 2.03
C GLY A 37 -0.28 18.86 3.00
N GLU A 38 -0.61 20.05 2.49
CA GLU A 38 -0.86 21.25 3.29
C GLU A 38 -2.05 21.09 4.25
N LEU A 39 -3.18 20.58 3.74
CA LEU A 39 -4.38 20.34 4.54
C LEU A 39 -4.11 19.30 5.64
N ALA A 40 -3.40 18.23 5.31
CA ALA A 40 -3.01 17.21 6.28
C ALA A 40 -2.10 17.77 7.38
N LYS A 41 -1.10 18.58 7.03
CA LYS A 41 -0.24 19.28 8.00
C LYS A 41 -1.06 20.19 8.92
N GLN A 42 -1.98 20.99 8.37
CA GLN A 42 -2.85 21.88 9.14
C GLN A 42 -3.75 21.11 10.13
N ALA A 43 -4.20 19.91 9.73
CA ALA A 43 -4.99 19.02 10.57
C ALA A 43 -4.17 18.20 11.59
N GLY A 44 -2.84 18.34 11.61
CA GLY A 44 -1.96 17.58 12.51
C GLY A 44 -1.73 16.12 12.11
N VAL A 45 -1.99 15.76 10.85
CA VAL A 45 -1.69 14.42 10.31
C VAL A 45 -0.18 14.25 10.16
N TYR A 46 0.37 13.19 10.75
CA TYR A 46 1.80 12.91 10.68
C TYR A 46 2.25 12.50 9.28
N GLY A 47 1.48 11.66 8.59
CA GLY A 47 1.86 11.11 7.30
C GLY A 47 0.78 10.21 6.70
N PHE A 48 1.02 9.74 5.48
CA PHE A 48 0.07 8.92 4.73
C PHE A 48 0.49 7.46 4.64
N MET A 49 -0.50 6.57 4.58
CA MET A 49 -0.31 5.19 4.18
C MET A 49 -0.98 5.00 2.83
N TYR A 50 -0.20 4.61 1.82
CA TYR A 50 -0.74 4.34 0.49
C TYR A 50 -0.88 2.84 0.26
N TYR A 51 -2.00 2.44 -0.32
CA TYR A 51 -2.13 1.09 -0.83
C TYR A 51 -1.19 0.90 -2.01
N HIS A 52 -0.35 -0.12 -1.88
CA HIS A 52 0.49 -0.64 -2.93
C HIS A 52 -0.15 -1.92 -3.48
N TYR A 53 -0.22 -2.03 -4.80
CA TYR A 53 -0.81 -3.19 -5.48
C TYR A 53 0.21 -3.84 -6.38
N TRP A 54 0.39 -5.15 -6.20
CA TRP A 54 1.34 -5.97 -6.96
C TRP A 54 0.76 -7.35 -7.17
N PHE A 55 0.60 -7.72 -8.44
CA PHE A 55 -0.08 -8.93 -8.88
C PHE A 55 0.81 -9.76 -9.79
N ASN A 56 0.97 -11.04 -9.43
CA ASN A 56 1.70 -12.04 -10.21
C ASN A 56 0.78 -13.17 -10.70
N GLY A 57 -0.54 -12.95 -10.71
CA GLY A 57 -1.54 -13.94 -11.13
C GLY A 57 -1.93 -13.80 -12.60
N GLU A 58 -2.48 -14.87 -13.17
CA GLU A 58 -3.06 -14.87 -14.52
C GLU A 58 -4.52 -14.33 -14.50
N PRO A 59 -4.96 -13.52 -15.49
CA PRO A 59 -4.17 -13.03 -16.62
C PRO A 59 -3.10 -12.02 -16.17
N SER A 60 -1.86 -12.27 -16.58
CA SER A 60 -0.70 -11.48 -16.15
C SER A 60 -0.77 -10.04 -16.68
N LEU A 61 -0.53 -9.08 -15.78
CA LEU A 61 -0.33 -7.69 -16.18
C LEU A 61 1.08 -7.53 -16.75
N PRO A 62 1.28 -6.70 -17.80
CA PRO A 62 2.62 -6.44 -18.34
C PRO A 62 3.63 -5.91 -17.31
N GLU A 63 3.19 -5.23 -16.25
CA GLU A 63 4.06 -4.56 -15.29
C GLU A 63 3.83 -4.96 -13.81
N HIS A 64 3.00 -5.97 -13.52
CA HIS A 64 2.58 -6.42 -12.16
C HIS A 64 1.85 -5.38 -11.27
N LYS A 65 2.07 -4.08 -11.49
CA LYS A 65 1.57 -2.98 -10.67
C LYS A 65 0.30 -2.34 -11.24
N VAL A 66 -0.57 -1.87 -10.35
CA VAL A 66 -1.77 -1.08 -10.67
C VAL A 66 -1.92 0.07 -9.68
N LEU A 67 -2.59 1.15 -10.09
CA LEU A 67 -2.79 2.37 -9.28
C LEU A 67 -1.47 2.98 -8.75
N PHE A 68 -0.36 2.70 -9.42
CA PHE A 68 0.98 3.13 -9.02
C PHE A 68 1.31 4.59 -9.38
N GLY A 69 0.50 5.22 -10.26
CA GLY A 69 0.85 6.51 -10.86
C GLY A 69 1.07 7.62 -9.84
N MET A 70 0.26 7.68 -8.78
CA MET A 70 0.44 8.68 -7.73
C MET A 70 1.70 8.44 -6.90
N THR A 71 1.95 7.19 -6.50
CA THR A 71 3.13 6.87 -5.69
C THR A 71 4.42 7.04 -6.48
N GLU A 72 4.43 6.75 -7.79
CA GLU A 72 5.57 7.03 -8.66
C GLU A 72 5.76 8.52 -8.91
N ALA A 73 4.70 9.30 -9.16
CA ALA A 73 4.80 10.75 -9.30
C ALA A 73 5.40 11.41 -8.04
N MET A 74 5.06 10.91 -6.85
CA MET A 74 5.66 11.37 -5.59
C MET A 74 7.17 11.12 -5.53
N LEU A 75 7.69 10.05 -6.15
CA LEU A 75 9.14 9.82 -6.23
C LEU A 75 9.85 10.80 -7.17
N GLU A 76 9.12 11.44 -8.09
CA GLU A 76 9.68 12.38 -9.06
C GLU A 76 9.76 13.81 -8.51
N ASP A 77 8.77 14.23 -7.73
CA ASP A 77 8.61 15.63 -7.31
C ASP A 77 8.51 15.85 -5.78
N ASP A 78 8.65 14.78 -4.98
CA ASP A 78 8.57 14.79 -3.52
C ASP A 78 7.23 15.30 -2.95
N GLN A 79 6.14 15.29 -3.72
CA GLN A 79 4.80 15.71 -3.27
C GLN A 79 3.81 14.56 -3.09
N PRO A 80 2.97 14.56 -2.04
CA PRO A 80 2.92 15.53 -0.95
C PRO A 80 4.18 15.48 -0.07
N ASP A 81 4.65 16.65 0.37
CA ASP A 81 5.79 16.75 1.30
C ASP A 81 5.38 16.33 2.72
N LEU A 82 5.10 15.04 2.92
CA LEU A 82 4.75 14.42 4.18
C LEU A 82 5.43 13.06 4.30
N PRO A 83 5.69 12.60 5.54
CA PRO A 83 6.02 11.21 5.79
C PRO A 83 5.01 10.25 5.16
N PHE A 84 5.48 9.14 4.61
CA PHE A 84 4.58 8.11 4.09
C PHE A 84 5.13 6.69 4.24
N MET A 85 4.24 5.70 4.12
CA MET A 85 4.59 4.29 4.00
C MET A 85 3.64 3.56 3.06
N LEU A 86 4.01 2.35 2.65
CA LEU A 86 3.21 1.50 1.77
C LEU A 86 2.57 0.34 2.53
N SER A 87 1.34 0.01 2.13
CA SER A 87 0.59 -1.16 2.57
C SER A 87 0.22 -2.02 1.37
N TRP A 88 0.74 -3.24 1.29
CA TRP A 88 0.38 -4.16 0.23
C TRP A 88 -1.05 -4.67 0.46
N ALA A 89 -1.97 -4.18 -0.38
CA ALA A 89 -3.31 -4.73 -0.50
C ALA A 89 -3.25 -6.03 -1.31
N ASN A 90 -2.86 -7.10 -0.61
CA ASN A 90 -2.47 -8.38 -1.18
C ASN A 90 -3.65 -9.33 -1.43
N GLU A 91 -4.86 -8.80 -1.63
CA GLU A 91 -6.05 -9.57 -1.93
C GLU A 91 -6.38 -9.54 -3.43
N PRO A 92 -6.93 -10.63 -4.00
CA PRO A 92 -7.42 -10.61 -5.36
C PRO A 92 -8.44 -9.49 -5.57
N TRP A 93 -8.42 -8.85 -6.73
CA TRP A 93 -9.47 -7.91 -7.09
C TRP A 93 -10.64 -8.66 -7.68
N THR A 94 -11.83 -8.47 -7.12
CA THR A 94 -13.07 -9.08 -7.61
C THR A 94 -14.09 -7.99 -7.90
N LYS A 95 -15.03 -8.23 -8.83
CA LYS A 95 -16.09 -7.25 -9.15
C LYS A 95 -17.05 -6.97 -8.00
N THR A 96 -17.08 -7.84 -6.98
CA THR A 96 -17.99 -7.73 -5.84
C THR A 96 -17.20 -7.54 -4.55
N TRP A 97 -17.64 -6.62 -3.70
CA TRP A 97 -17.02 -6.41 -2.38
C TRP A 97 -17.09 -7.65 -1.48
N THR A 98 -18.00 -8.59 -1.76
CA THR A 98 -18.23 -9.80 -0.98
C THR A 98 -17.36 -10.99 -1.38
N GLY A 99 -16.45 -10.85 -2.37
CA GLY A 99 -15.46 -11.88 -2.69
C GLY A 99 -16.02 -13.18 -3.27
N MET A 100 -17.17 -13.13 -3.96
CA MET A 100 -17.66 -14.32 -4.68
C MET A 100 -16.71 -14.65 -5.84
N GLU A 101 -16.21 -15.89 -5.84
CA GLU A 101 -15.11 -16.38 -6.69
C GLU A 101 -15.37 -16.27 -8.20
N ASP A 102 -16.62 -16.16 -8.63
CA ASP A 102 -16.99 -16.25 -10.05
C ASP A 102 -16.60 -15.02 -10.90
N HIS A 103 -16.10 -13.93 -10.29
CA HIS A 103 -15.77 -12.69 -11.00
C HIS A 103 -14.46 -12.01 -10.54
N VAL A 104 -13.35 -12.76 -10.48
CA VAL A 104 -12.00 -12.21 -10.25
C VAL A 104 -11.56 -11.37 -11.46
N LEU A 105 -11.15 -10.12 -11.21
CA LEU A 105 -10.56 -9.21 -12.19
C LEU A 105 -9.04 -9.39 -12.29
N LEU A 106 -8.37 -9.52 -11.14
CA LEU A 106 -6.93 -9.76 -11.05
C LEU A 106 -6.68 -10.80 -9.97
N HIS A 107 -6.05 -11.91 -10.36
CA HIS A 107 -5.68 -12.96 -9.43
C HIS A 107 -4.45 -12.56 -8.62
N GLN A 108 -4.46 -12.90 -7.32
CA GLN A 108 -3.27 -12.77 -6.49
C GLN A 108 -2.57 -14.12 -6.39
N ASN A 109 -1.37 -14.18 -6.94
CA ASN A 109 -0.37 -15.19 -6.62
C ASN A 109 0.76 -14.51 -5.84
N TYR A 110 1.32 -15.21 -4.86
CA TYR A 110 2.45 -14.73 -4.07
C TYR A 110 3.80 -15.11 -4.67
N GLY A 111 3.83 -15.93 -5.73
CA GLY A 111 5.00 -16.17 -6.56
C GLY A 111 6.14 -16.92 -5.88
N ASP A 112 7.31 -16.84 -6.49
CA ASP A 112 8.56 -17.47 -6.04
C ASP A 112 9.69 -16.45 -5.82
N LEU A 113 10.92 -16.95 -5.63
CA LEU A 113 12.11 -16.12 -5.39
C LEU A 113 12.32 -15.02 -6.44
N LYS A 114 12.04 -15.30 -7.72
CA LYS A 114 12.20 -14.33 -8.80
C LYS A 114 11.17 -13.21 -8.66
N ASP A 115 9.92 -13.59 -8.44
CA ASP A 115 8.81 -12.65 -8.24
C ASP A 115 9.03 -11.77 -7.00
N TRP A 116 9.51 -12.37 -5.91
CA TRP A 116 9.80 -11.65 -4.67
C TRP A 116 10.95 -10.67 -4.83
N GLU A 117 11.98 -11.02 -5.60
CA GLU A 117 13.08 -10.10 -5.88
C GLU A 117 12.59 -8.92 -6.71
N GLU A 118 11.80 -9.15 -7.76
CA GLU A 118 11.26 -8.09 -8.60
C GLU A 118 10.39 -7.10 -7.81
N HIS A 119 9.48 -7.62 -6.99
CA HIS A 119 8.65 -6.79 -6.12
C HIS A 119 9.49 -6.02 -5.10
N PHE A 120 10.50 -6.65 -4.48
CA PHE A 120 11.40 -5.95 -3.57
C PHE A 120 12.19 -4.83 -4.27
N ARG A 121 12.69 -5.07 -5.49
CA ARG A 121 13.43 -4.07 -6.28
C ARG A 121 12.57 -2.86 -6.61
N TYR A 122 11.28 -3.09 -6.87
CA TYR A 122 10.31 -2.02 -7.03
C TYR A 122 10.14 -1.21 -5.74
N LEU A 123 9.88 -1.89 -4.61
CA LEU A 123 9.68 -1.25 -3.30
C LEU A 123 10.92 -0.51 -2.79
N LEU A 124 12.12 -0.96 -3.16
CA LEU A 124 13.39 -0.37 -2.73
C LEU A 124 13.50 1.13 -3.06
N LYS A 125 12.92 1.56 -4.19
CA LYS A 125 12.88 2.97 -4.60
C LYS A 125 12.17 3.84 -3.55
N PHE A 126 11.07 3.33 -3.00
CA PHE A 126 10.30 3.97 -1.94
C PHE A 126 10.99 3.87 -0.59
N PHE A 127 11.54 2.70 -0.24
CA PHE A 127 12.24 2.51 1.04
C PHE A 127 13.46 3.42 1.22
N LYS A 128 14.07 3.86 0.11
CA LYS A 128 15.19 4.82 0.11
C LYS A 128 14.74 6.28 0.05
N HIS A 129 13.44 6.54 -0.08
CA HIS A 129 12.91 7.90 -0.13
C HIS A 129 13.07 8.61 1.23
N LYS A 130 13.48 9.89 1.20
CA LYS A 130 13.79 10.67 2.41
C LYS A 130 12.62 10.79 3.40
N ASN A 131 11.40 10.84 2.87
CA ASN A 131 10.16 10.94 3.64
C ASN A 131 9.54 9.56 3.98
N TYR A 132 10.19 8.44 3.65
CA TYR A 132 9.64 7.13 3.98
C TYR A 132 9.67 6.90 5.49
N ILE A 133 8.56 6.46 6.08
CA ILE A 133 8.44 6.24 7.52
C ILE A 133 9.33 5.05 7.92
N THR A 134 10.21 5.30 8.88
CA THR A 134 11.10 4.28 9.45
C THR A 134 10.96 4.18 10.96
N ILE A 135 11.20 2.99 11.50
CA ILE A 135 11.34 2.74 12.95
C ILE A 135 12.74 2.17 13.17
N GLU A 136 13.53 2.79 14.03
CA GLU A 136 14.95 2.43 14.27
C GLU A 136 15.82 2.48 12.99
N GLY A 137 15.41 3.27 11.99
CA GLY A 137 16.05 3.35 10.67
C GLY A 137 15.74 2.18 9.74
N GLN A 138 14.71 1.38 10.03
CA GLN A 138 14.18 0.35 9.13
C GLN A 138 12.85 0.83 8.52
N PRO A 139 12.66 0.78 7.19
CA PRO A 139 11.38 1.10 6.55
C PRO A 139 10.25 0.22 7.10
N VAL A 140 9.10 0.84 7.37
CA VAL A 140 7.87 0.14 7.74
C VAL A 140 7.14 -0.30 6.48
N PHE A 141 6.75 -1.57 6.40
CA PHE A 141 5.96 -2.11 5.29
C PHE A 141 4.79 -2.92 5.82
N ILE A 142 3.59 -2.59 5.36
CA ILE A 142 2.35 -3.20 5.85
C ILE A 142 1.87 -4.30 4.89
N LEU A 143 1.36 -5.38 5.46
CA LEU A 143 0.71 -6.49 4.76
C LEU A 143 -0.73 -6.59 5.20
N TYR A 144 -1.68 -6.49 4.25
CA TYR A 144 -3.10 -6.38 4.58
C TYR A 144 -3.72 -7.69 5.08
N LYS A 145 -3.66 -8.77 4.29
CA LYS A 145 -4.20 -10.11 4.63
C LYS A 145 -3.08 -11.14 4.73
N THR A 146 -2.32 -11.11 5.82
CA THR A 146 -1.16 -12.00 6.02
C THR A 146 -1.50 -13.49 6.02
N PHE A 147 -2.73 -13.87 6.38
CA PHE A 147 -3.16 -15.28 6.34
C PHE A 147 -3.15 -15.88 4.93
N HIS A 148 -3.45 -15.08 3.89
CA HIS A 148 -3.56 -15.59 2.52
C HIS A 148 -2.24 -16.14 1.97
N PHE A 149 -1.11 -15.69 2.50
CA PHE A 149 0.21 -16.15 2.08
C PHE A 149 0.54 -17.58 2.56
N GLY A 150 -0.15 -18.09 3.58
CA GLY A 150 0.15 -19.38 4.19
C GLY A 150 1.63 -19.51 4.59
N GLN A 151 2.25 -20.64 4.24
CA GLN A 151 3.65 -20.97 4.57
C GLN A 151 4.69 -20.22 3.72
N VAL A 152 4.26 -19.50 2.68
CA VAL A 152 5.17 -18.72 1.83
C VAL A 152 5.65 -17.47 2.57
N LEU A 153 4.83 -16.92 3.46
CA LEU A 153 5.11 -15.63 4.10
C LEU A 153 6.46 -15.60 4.83
N PRO A 154 6.78 -16.51 5.76
CA PRO A 154 8.05 -16.44 6.49
C PRO A 154 9.26 -16.58 5.55
N VAL A 155 9.15 -17.40 4.50
CA VAL A 155 10.22 -17.60 3.52
C VAL A 155 10.48 -16.31 2.73
N MET A 156 9.41 -15.69 2.22
CA MET A 156 9.46 -14.43 1.49
C MET A 156 10.04 -13.29 2.36
N LEU A 157 9.54 -13.12 3.59
CA LEU A 157 10.00 -12.05 4.48
C LEU A 157 11.47 -12.23 4.88
N ARG A 158 11.92 -13.47 5.10
CA ARG A 158 13.34 -13.76 5.37
C ARG A 158 14.21 -13.43 4.16
N TYR A 159 13.72 -13.69 2.95
CA TYR A 159 14.41 -13.31 1.72
C TYR A 159 14.52 -11.78 1.58
N TRP A 160 13.42 -11.05 1.78
CA TRP A 160 13.41 -9.59 1.75
C TRP A 160 14.30 -8.95 2.83
N GLN A 161 14.38 -9.53 4.03
CA GLN A 161 15.32 -9.05 5.06
C GLN A 161 16.79 -9.19 4.60
N ARG A 162 17.13 -10.27 3.90
CA ARG A 162 18.47 -10.46 3.33
C ARG A 162 18.75 -9.45 2.22
N LEU A 163 17.81 -9.25 1.30
CA LEU A 163 17.93 -8.27 0.23
C LEU A 163 18.05 -6.84 0.79
N ALA A 164 17.24 -6.47 1.78
CA ALA A 164 17.30 -5.16 2.43
C ALA A 164 18.71 -4.87 2.98
N LYS A 165 19.29 -5.83 3.71
CA LYS A 165 20.67 -5.71 4.24
C LYS A 165 21.72 -5.62 3.12
N LYS A 166 21.56 -6.40 2.06
CA LYS A 166 22.45 -6.35 0.88
C LYS A 166 22.42 -4.98 0.19
N GLU A 167 21.27 -4.32 0.19
CA GLU A 167 21.05 -3.01 -0.43
C GLU A 167 21.35 -1.81 0.49
N GLY A 168 21.93 -2.06 1.67
CA GLY A 168 22.37 -1.05 2.62
C GLY A 168 21.32 -0.60 3.65
N LEU A 169 20.14 -1.23 3.68
CA LEU A 169 19.13 -0.99 4.70
C LEU A 169 19.43 -1.80 5.97
N LYS A 170 18.98 -1.34 7.14
CA LYS A 170 19.13 -2.10 8.41
C LYS A 170 18.25 -3.35 8.48
N GLY A 171 17.27 -3.47 7.59
CA GLY A 171 16.18 -4.44 7.59
C GLY A 171 14.87 -3.77 7.20
N ILE A 172 13.75 -4.47 7.36
CA ILE A 172 12.38 -3.97 7.16
C ILE A 172 11.56 -4.31 8.39
N LYS A 173 10.72 -3.38 8.85
CA LYS A 173 9.70 -3.63 9.88
C LYS A 173 8.39 -4.01 9.20
N PHE A 174 8.00 -5.26 9.33
CA PHE A 174 6.72 -5.74 8.80
C PHE A 174 5.60 -5.57 9.82
N VAL A 175 4.49 -5.01 9.37
CA VAL A 175 3.28 -4.79 10.19
C VAL A 175 2.09 -5.46 9.50
N SER A 176 1.27 -6.17 10.26
CA SER A 176 0.04 -6.78 9.72
C SER A 176 -1.16 -5.88 9.94
N THR A 177 -2.07 -5.86 8.97
CA THR A 177 -3.43 -5.37 9.23
C THR A 177 -4.26 -6.49 9.83
N ILE A 178 -5.00 -6.20 10.89
CA ILE A 178 -6.01 -7.07 11.49
C ILE A 178 -7.36 -6.62 10.93
N GLY A 179 -8.17 -7.55 10.41
CA GLY A 179 -9.52 -7.26 9.92
C GLY A 179 -10.58 -7.31 11.04
N ALA A 180 -11.77 -6.76 10.78
CA ALA A 180 -12.90 -6.73 11.72
C ALA A 180 -13.60 -8.08 11.97
N PHE A 181 -13.25 -9.12 11.20
CA PHE A 181 -13.86 -10.44 11.38
C PHE A 181 -13.14 -11.21 12.48
N PRO A 182 -13.85 -11.70 13.52
CA PRO A 182 -13.27 -12.46 14.60
C PRO A 182 -12.86 -13.83 14.07
N TYR A 183 -11.67 -13.90 13.49
CA TYR A 183 -11.16 -15.16 12.98
C TYR A 183 -10.60 -15.97 14.14
N GLN A 184 -11.25 -17.10 14.40
CA GLN A 184 -10.62 -18.30 14.97
C GLN A 184 -9.59 -18.90 13.98
N LEU A 185 -8.86 -18.07 13.23
CA LEU A 185 -7.78 -18.55 12.37
C LEU A 185 -6.51 -18.65 13.21
N PRO A 186 -5.68 -19.68 13.00
CA PRO A 186 -4.37 -19.73 13.62
C PRO A 186 -3.58 -18.48 13.23
N LEU A 187 -2.71 -18.03 14.13
CA LEU A 187 -1.77 -16.96 13.80
C LEU A 187 -0.99 -17.37 12.56
N PRO A 188 -0.80 -16.48 11.57
CA PRO A 188 0.00 -16.83 10.41
C PRO A 188 1.43 -17.19 10.87
N PRO A 189 2.08 -18.20 10.27
CA PRO A 189 3.40 -18.68 10.70
C PRO A 189 4.44 -17.56 10.88
N ALA A 190 4.34 -16.49 10.09
CA ALA A 190 5.24 -15.34 10.19
C ALA A 190 5.12 -14.56 11.52
N VAL A 191 3.96 -14.60 12.18
CA VAL A 191 3.79 -14.06 13.55
C VAL A 191 4.51 -14.95 14.55
N GLU A 192 4.32 -16.27 14.46
CA GLU A 192 4.97 -17.24 15.35
C GLU A 192 6.49 -17.20 15.24
N GLU A 193 7.00 -17.00 14.02
CA GLU A 193 8.43 -16.87 13.74
C GLU A 193 9.01 -15.47 14.03
N GLY A 194 8.20 -14.54 14.56
CA GLY A 194 8.67 -13.22 14.99
C GLY A 194 8.97 -12.23 13.86
N PHE A 195 8.42 -12.43 12.66
CA PHE A 195 8.59 -11.48 11.55
C PHE A 195 7.63 -10.28 11.62
N MET A 196 6.47 -10.43 12.27
CA MET A 196 5.54 -9.33 12.47
C MET A 196 5.97 -8.49 13.66
N HIS A 197 6.31 -7.22 13.42
CA HIS A 197 6.80 -6.28 14.42
C HIS A 197 5.69 -5.45 15.07
N GLY A 198 4.48 -5.54 14.53
CA GLY A 198 3.31 -4.84 15.03
C GLY A 198 2.08 -5.20 14.21
N SER A 199 0.93 -4.73 14.68
CA SER A 199 -0.34 -4.88 13.99
C SER A 199 -1.24 -3.68 14.25
N PHE A 200 -2.16 -3.41 13.33
CA PHE A 200 -3.19 -2.38 13.51
C PHE A 200 -4.49 -2.80 12.85
N HIS A 201 -5.59 -2.14 13.23
CA HIS A 201 -6.92 -2.34 12.69
C HIS A 201 -7.47 -0.98 12.24
N PHE A 202 -8.27 -0.97 11.18
CA PHE A 202 -9.08 0.17 10.78
C PHE A 202 -10.54 -0.26 10.63
N TRP A 203 -11.44 0.60 11.12
CA TRP A 203 -12.89 0.39 11.13
C TRP A 203 -13.53 0.75 9.79
#